data_AF-A0A017HTS9-F1
#
_entry.id   AF-A0A017HTS9-F1
#
_cell.length_a   1.000
_cell.length_b   1.000
_cell.length_c   1.000
_cell.angle_alpha   90.00
_cell.angle_beta   90.00
_cell.angle_gamma   90.00
#
_symmetry.space_group_name_H-M   'P 1'
#
loop_
_entity.id
_entity.type
_entity.pdbx_description
1 polymer ?
#
loop_
_entity_poly.entity_id
_entity_poly.type
_entity_poly.pdbx_seq_one_letter_code
_entity_poly.pdbx_strand_id
1 'polypeptide(L)' 'MIVWGSYVRKKVVGTGEFHCPGCGQQRDYKLQRPKKWGHLYWIPLIPMQEFDR' A
#
# COMPACT_ATOMS: atom_id res chain seq x y z
N MET A 1 -11.06 -22.55 18.23
CA MET A 1 -10.05 -21.50 18.46
C MET A 1 -10.01 -20.61 17.23
N ILE A 2 -10.53 -19.38 17.31
CA ILE A 2 -10.57 -18.45 16.16
C ILE A 2 -9.20 -17.78 16.03
N VAL A 3 -8.53 -17.94 14.88
CA VAL A 3 -7.25 -17.30 14.59
C VAL A 3 -7.51 -16.07 13.71
N TRP A 4 -7.38 -14.89 14.31
CA TRP A 4 -7.55 -13.60 13.65
C TRP A 4 -6.22 -12.86 13.53
N GLY A 5 -5.94 -12.28 12.37
CA GLY A 5 -4.76 -11.44 12.15
C GLY A 5 -4.99 -10.40 11.07
N SER A 6 -3.99 -9.54 10.87
CA SER A 6 -4.05 -8.52 9.83
C SER A 6 -2.70 -8.33 9.15
N TYR A 7 -2.70 -8.15 7.83
CA TYR A 7 -1.50 -7.85 7.06
C TYR A 7 -1.72 -6.62 6.18
N VAL A 8 -0.63 -5.95 5.81
CA VAL A 8 -0.66 -4.79 4.91
C VAL A 8 -0.19 -5.22 3.54
N ARG A 9 -1.01 -4.99 2.51
CA ARG A 9 -0.64 -5.22 1.11
C ARG A 9 -0.40 -3.88 0.45
N LYS A 10 0.80 -3.68 -0.10
CA LYS A 10 1.13 -2.49 -0.90
C LYS A 10 0.77 -2.77 -2.36
N LYS A 11 -0.10 -1.96 -2.94
CA LYS A 11 -0.41 -2.00 -4.38
C LYS A 11 0.17 -0.75 -5.04
N VAL A 12 0.92 -0.91 -6.13
CA VAL A 12 1.33 0.23 -6.97
C VAL A 12 0.11 0.64 -7.78
N VAL A 13 -0.33 1.89 -7.60
CA VAL A 13 -1.55 2.45 -8.22
C VAL A 13 -1.19 3.45 -9.33
N GLY A 14 0.02 3.98 -9.30
CA GLY A 14 0.53 4.83 -10.37
C GLY A 14 2.05 4.80 -10.40
N THR A 15 2.58 5.08 -11.58
CA THR A 15 4.00 5.35 -11.80
C THR A 15 4.08 6.58 -12.68
N GLY A 16 5.06 7.43 -12.44
CA GLY A 16 5.26 8.62 -13.25
C GLY A 16 6.57 9.30 -12.89
N GLU A 17 6.82 10.43 -13.52
CA GLU A 17 8.02 11.21 -13.30
C GLU A 17 7.65 12.53 -12.61
N PHE A 18 8.45 12.95 -11.64
CA PHE A 18 8.31 14.25 -10.99
C PHE A 18 9.61 15.04 -11.14
N HIS A 19 9.50 16.36 -11.30
CA HIS A 19 10.66 17.23 -11.28
C HIS A 19 11.08 17.49 -9.84
N CYS A 20 12.29 17.05 -9.46
CA CYS A 20 12.81 17.25 -8.11
C CYS A 20 13.38 18.68 -7.97
N PRO A 21 12.81 19.55 -7.11
CA PRO A 21 13.30 20.94 -6.98
C PRO A 21 14.69 21.05 -6.34
N GLY A 22 15.13 20.04 -5.58
CA GLY A 22 16.49 20.01 -5.02
C GLY A 22 17.55 19.43 -5.97
N CYS A 23 17.13 18.61 -6.93
CA CYS A 23 18.02 17.89 -7.84
C CYS A 23 18.09 18.54 -9.23
N GLY A 24 17.07 19.32 -9.61
CA GLY A 24 16.88 19.86 -10.96
C GLY A 24 16.63 18.79 -12.03
N GLN A 25 16.31 17.56 -11.64
CA GLN A 25 16.19 16.39 -12.53
C GLN A 25 14.80 15.77 -12.40
N GLN A 26 14.35 15.13 -13.49
CA GLN A 26 13.17 14.27 -13.47
C GLN A 26 13.51 12.96 -12.75
N ARG A 27 12.62 12.51 -11.87
CA ARG A 27 12.74 11.26 -11.13
C ARG A 27 11.47 10.45 -11.23
N ASP A 28 11.62 9.16 -11.44
CA ASP A 28 10.52 8.22 -11.34
C ASP A 28 10.02 8.09 -9.90
N TYR A 29 8.70 8.12 -9.73
CA TYR A 29 8.04 7.75 -8.50
C TYR A 29 7.06 6.59 -8.75
N LYS A 30 6.89 5.78 -7.70
CA LYS A 30 5.87 4.73 -7.65
C LYS A 30 4.87 5.12 -6.58
N LEU A 31 3.67 5.50 -7.00
CA LEU A 31 2.55 5.75 -6.09
C LEU A 31 2.06 4.41 -5.55
N GLN A 32 2.33 4.16 -4.27
CA GLN A 32 1.87 2.97 -3.57
C GLN A 32 0.67 3.33 -2.70
N ARG A 33 -0.43 2.58 -2.83
CA ARG A 33 -1.57 2.62 -1.89
C ARG A 33 -1.47 1.37 -1.02
N PRO A 34 -1.01 1.50 0.24
CA PRO A 34 -1.05 0.38 1.17
C PRO A 34 -2.48 0.17 1.66
N LYS A 35 -2.92 -1.09 1.73
CA LYS A 35 -4.25 -1.46 2.22
C LYS A 35 -4.13 -2.54 3.29
N LYS A 36 -4.81 -2.36 4.43
CA LYS A 36 -4.87 -3.37 5.49
C LYS A 36 -5.94 -4.41 5.15
N TRP A 37 -5.57 -5.68 5.24
CA TRP A 37 -6.47 -6.81 5.08
C TRP A 37 -6.58 -7.57 6.39
N GLY A 38 -7.81 -7.78 6.85
CA GLY A 38 -8.10 -8.72 7.93
C GLY A 38 -8.18 -10.13 7.37
N HIS A 39 -7.52 -11.08 8.04
CA HIS A 39 -7.60 -12.48 7.67
C HIS A 39 -8.12 -13.32 8.84
N LEU A 40 -8.97 -14.28 8.49
CA LEU A 40 -9.50 -15.30 9.39
C LEU A 40 -9.03 -16.64 8.86
N TYR A 41 -8.27 -17.39 9.66
CA TYR A 41 -7.63 -18.65 9.22
C TYR A 41 -6.89 -18.53 7.87
N TRP A 42 -6.01 -17.52 7.73
CA TRP A 42 -5.28 -17.20 6.49
C TRP A 42 -6.10 -16.77 5.27
N ILE A 43 -7.43 -16.77 5.34
CA ILE A 43 -8.27 -16.29 4.26
C ILE A 43 -8.47 -14.77 4.42
N PRO A 44 -8.07 -13.93 3.45
CA PRO A 44 -8.29 -12.49 3.50
C PRO A 44 -9.77 -12.18 3.21
N LEU A 45 -10.55 -11.89 4.25
CA LEU A 45 -12.00 -11.72 4.12
C LEU A 45 -12.44 -10.27 3.94
N ILE A 46 -11.80 -9.32 4.66
CA ILE A 46 -12.32 -7.95 4.76
C ILE A 46 -11.20 -6.92 4.57
N PRO A 47 -11.37 -5.97 3.63
CA PRO A 47 -10.52 -4.79 3.57
C PRO A 47 -10.81 -3.90 4.79
N MET A 48 -9.86 -3.75 5.71
CA MET A 48 -10.12 -3.08 6.99
C MET A 48 -9.92 -1.56 6.92
N GLN A 49 -8.91 -1.06 6.21
CA GLN A 49 -8.65 0.38 6.03
C GLN A 49 -7.60 0.61 4.93
N GLU A 50 -7.71 1.75 4.24
CA GLU A 50 -6.57 2.32 3.50
C GLU A 50 -5.53 2.78 4.51
N PHE A 51 -4.30 2.32 4.36
CA PHE A 51 -3.19 2.71 5.22
C PHE A 51 -2.70 4.07 4.72
N ASP A 52 -3.32 5.14 5.18
CA ASP A 52 -2.85 6.51 5.00
C ASP A 52 -1.93 6.79 6.20
N ARG A 53 -0.62 6.83 6.00
CA ARG A 53 0.38 7.08 7.06
C ARG A 53 0.98 8.46 6.88
#